data_AF-A0A9Q1LJZ4-F1
#
_entry.id   AF-A0A9Q1LJZ4-F1
#
_cell.length_a   1.000
_cell.length_b   1.000
_cell.length_c   1.000
_cell.angle_alpha   90.00
_cell.angle_beta   90.00
_cell.angle_gamma   90.00
#
_symmetry.space_group_name_H-M   'P 1'
#
loop_
_entity.id
_entity.type
_entity.pdbx_description
1 polymer ?
#
loop_
_entity_poly.entity_id
_entity_poly.type
_entity_poly.pdbx_seq_one_letter_code
_entity_poly.pdbx_strand_id
1 'polypeptide(L)'
;MAGRREKYGQSIRGYRIAGAIAIGVLLGCVFAFLYPSGFFSPQTRPLSKSNLQVDSSNCESTEKVNMMKSENRRLSEKNAELQKQVRELNQKLQVAEQGNGRAQEQQLVVSSQPQKAGPFGTVKSLRTNPPVLPDESVNPRLAKLLSEIAVNKEVIVALANSNVKSMLEVWFNSIKKVGIPNYLVVALDDTIVDFCKENDVPVYKRDPDENVDFIGKSGGNHAVSGLKFRILREFLQLGYGVLLSDVDIVYLQNPFDHLYRDSDVESMSDGHNNMTAYGYNDVFDEPSMGWARYAHTMRIWVYNSGFFYIRPTIPSIELLDRVADRLTKQPNSWDQAVFNEELAFPSHPGYIGLYASRRTMDIYQFMNSKVLFKTVRKDANLKKLKPVIVHVNYHPDKFPRMKAVVEYYVNGKQDALDAFPDGSV
;
A
#
# COMPACT_ATOMS: atom_id res chain seq x y z
N MET A 1 -7.42 -53.91 37.55
CA MET A 1 -8.51 -53.33 38.36
C MET A 1 -8.94 -52.01 37.75
N ALA A 2 -10.23 -51.72 37.87
CA ALA A 2 -11.01 -50.79 37.08
C ALA A 2 -10.70 -49.30 37.31
N GLY A 3 -11.11 -48.46 36.34
CA GLY A 3 -11.14 -47.01 36.44
C GLY A 3 -11.86 -46.34 35.26
N ARG A 4 -13.17 -46.59 35.17
CA ARG A 4 -14.13 -46.08 34.17
C ARG A 4 -14.33 -44.56 34.36
N ARG A 5 -14.24 -43.75 33.29
CA ARG A 5 -14.91 -42.43 33.20
C ARG A 5 -15.55 -42.27 31.82
N GLU A 6 -16.85 -42.03 31.86
CA GLU A 6 -17.80 -42.09 30.76
C GLU A 6 -17.69 -40.90 29.80
N LYS A 7 -17.78 -41.17 28.50
CA LYS A 7 -18.10 -40.20 27.45
C LYS A 7 -19.61 -40.22 27.20
N TYR A 8 -20.35 -39.29 27.81
CA TYR A 8 -21.72 -38.97 27.41
C TYR A 8 -21.75 -37.53 26.91
N GLY A 9 -21.84 -37.34 25.59
CA GLY A 9 -21.89 -36.00 24.99
C GLY A 9 -21.91 -35.91 23.46
N GLN A 10 -21.76 -37.02 22.72
CA GLN A 10 -21.69 -36.97 21.25
C GLN A 10 -22.88 -37.57 20.49
N SER A 11 -23.91 -38.11 21.18
CA SER A 11 -25.01 -38.82 20.50
C SER A 11 -26.16 -37.91 20.01
N ILE A 12 -26.36 -36.72 20.59
CA ILE A 12 -27.56 -35.89 20.32
C ILE A 12 -27.42 -34.98 19.08
N ARG A 13 -26.19 -34.67 18.65
CA ARG A 13 -25.94 -33.74 17.53
C ARG A 13 -25.99 -34.40 16.15
N GLY A 14 -25.61 -35.69 16.05
CA GLY A 14 -25.67 -36.46 14.80
C GLY A 14 -27.09 -36.71 14.31
N TYR A 15 -28.03 -36.95 15.24
CA TYR A 15 -29.44 -37.22 14.92
C TYR A 15 -30.16 -36.01 14.29
N ARG A 16 -29.79 -34.79 14.68
CA ARG A 16 -30.38 -33.55 14.13
C ARG A 16 -29.89 -33.24 12.72
N ILE A 17 -28.62 -33.54 12.43
CA ILE A 17 -28.05 -33.36 11.09
C ILE A 17 -28.62 -34.42 10.14
N ALA A 18 -28.71 -35.68 10.58
CA ALA A 18 -29.35 -36.74 9.80
C ALA A 18 -30.84 -36.44 9.52
N GLY A 19 -31.58 -35.90 10.50
CA GLY A 19 -32.96 -35.46 10.31
C GLY A 19 -33.10 -34.33 9.29
N ALA A 20 -32.23 -33.31 9.34
CA ALA A 20 -32.25 -32.21 8.38
C ALA A 20 -31.95 -32.67 6.95
N ILE A 21 -31.00 -33.60 6.78
CA ILE A 21 -30.69 -34.20 5.47
C ILE A 21 -31.88 -34.99 4.95
N ALA A 22 -32.50 -35.83 5.78
CA ALA A 22 -33.67 -36.62 5.38
C ALA A 22 -34.85 -35.75 4.95
N ILE A 23 -35.12 -34.65 5.67
CA ILE A 23 -36.17 -33.68 5.33
C ILE A 23 -35.84 -32.97 4.01
N GLY A 24 -34.59 -32.54 3.82
CA GLY A 24 -34.15 -31.89 2.58
C GLY A 24 -34.27 -32.81 1.36
N VAL A 25 -33.91 -34.08 1.50
CA VAL A 25 -34.06 -35.08 0.43
C VAL A 25 -35.53 -35.35 0.12
N LEU A 26 -36.38 -35.49 1.13
CA LEU A 26 -37.82 -35.70 0.93
C LEU A 26 -38.49 -34.50 0.22
N LEU A 27 -38.18 -33.27 0.65
CA LEU A 27 -38.67 -32.07 -0.02
C LEU A 27 -38.16 -31.99 -1.47
N GLY A 28 -36.89 -32.29 -1.71
CA GLY A 28 -36.32 -32.35 -3.06
C GLY A 28 -37.03 -33.38 -3.96
N CYS A 29 -37.35 -34.56 -3.43
CA CYS A 29 -38.09 -35.60 -4.15
C CYS A 29 -39.54 -35.18 -4.47
N VAL A 30 -40.23 -34.51 -3.53
CA VAL A 30 -41.59 -33.97 -3.76
C VAL A 30 -41.56 -32.90 -4.86
N PHE A 31 -40.57 -32.00 -4.84
CA PHE A 31 -40.41 -30.99 -5.88
C PHE A 31 -40.06 -31.60 -7.25
N ALA A 32 -39.22 -32.63 -7.29
CA ALA A 32 -38.90 -33.34 -8.54
C ALA A 32 -40.10 -34.11 -9.11
N PHE A 33 -40.98 -34.65 -8.25
CA PHE A 33 -42.16 -35.40 -8.68
C PHE A 33 -43.30 -34.49 -9.13
N LEU A 34 -43.53 -33.37 -8.43
CA LEU A 34 -44.61 -32.42 -8.76
C LEU A 34 -44.23 -31.42 -9.85
N TYR A 35 -42.93 -31.14 -10.03
CA TYR A 35 -42.41 -30.20 -11.03
C TYR A 35 -41.25 -30.82 -11.83
N PRO A 36 -41.49 -31.91 -12.60
CA PRO A 36 -40.44 -32.62 -13.34
C PRO A 36 -39.80 -31.77 -14.46
N SER A 37 -40.36 -30.59 -14.75
CA SER A 37 -39.87 -29.65 -15.78
C SER A 37 -39.28 -28.35 -15.21
N GLY A 38 -39.14 -28.23 -13.87
CA GLY A 38 -38.67 -27.03 -13.19
C GLY A 38 -39.70 -25.88 -13.16
N PHE A 39 -39.58 -24.95 -12.20
CA PHE A 39 -40.49 -23.79 -12.04
C PHE A 39 -40.30 -22.68 -13.09
N PHE A 40 -39.22 -22.74 -13.87
CA PHE A 40 -38.96 -21.82 -14.97
C PHE A 40 -38.60 -22.63 -16.21
N SER A 41 -39.55 -22.77 -17.14
CA SER A 41 -39.32 -23.38 -18.44
C SER A 41 -39.17 -22.29 -19.50
N PRO A 42 -38.00 -22.17 -20.15
CA PRO A 42 -37.90 -21.48 -21.42
C PRO A 42 -38.41 -22.43 -22.51
N GLN A 43 -39.62 -22.16 -23.02
CA GLN A 43 -40.14 -22.90 -24.17
C GLN A 43 -39.39 -22.51 -25.44
N THR A 44 -38.45 -23.34 -25.86
CA THR A 44 -38.08 -23.50 -27.26
C THR A 44 -38.83 -24.72 -27.80
N ARG A 45 -39.79 -24.51 -28.72
CA ARG A 45 -40.29 -25.57 -29.59
C ARG A 45 -40.14 -25.18 -31.07
N PRO A 46 -39.76 -26.13 -31.93
CA PRO A 46 -39.62 -25.94 -33.37
C PRO A 46 -41.01 -25.98 -34.05
N LEU A 47 -41.19 -25.15 -35.08
CA LEU A 47 -42.41 -25.13 -35.90
C LEU A 47 -42.38 -26.28 -36.92
N SER A 48 -43.30 -27.24 -36.75
CA SER A 48 -43.82 -28.12 -37.81
C SER A 48 -45.22 -27.63 -38.21
N LYS A 49 -45.54 -27.70 -39.50
CA LYS A 49 -46.78 -27.24 -40.12
C LYS A 49 -47.97 -28.16 -39.79
N SER A 50 -49.08 -27.59 -39.35
CA SER A 50 -50.43 -27.94 -39.86
C SER A 50 -51.47 -26.91 -39.43
N ASN A 51 -52.38 -26.62 -40.37
CA ASN A 51 -53.48 -25.66 -40.30
C ASN A 51 -54.50 -26.00 -39.21
N LEU A 52 -55.03 -24.99 -38.51
CA LEU A 52 -56.47 -24.90 -38.22
C LEU A 52 -56.87 -23.52 -37.67
N GLN A 53 -57.89 -22.98 -38.34
CA GLN A 53 -58.92 -22.04 -37.88
C GLN A 53 -58.50 -20.61 -37.47
N VAL A 54 -58.77 -19.71 -38.42
CA VAL A 54 -58.97 -18.28 -38.22
C VAL A 54 -60.14 -18.09 -37.25
N ASP A 55 -59.84 -17.53 -36.09
CA ASP A 55 -60.80 -16.76 -35.30
C ASP A 55 -60.26 -15.33 -35.23
N SER A 56 -61.03 -14.40 -35.79
CA SER A 56 -60.68 -12.99 -35.87
C SER A 56 -60.71 -12.36 -34.48
N SER A 57 -59.58 -11.84 -34.01
CA SER A 57 -59.56 -10.86 -32.93
C SER A 57 -58.69 -9.65 -33.32
N ASN A 58 -59.32 -8.49 -33.15
CA ASN A 58 -58.93 -7.12 -33.45
C ASN A 58 -57.45 -6.85 -33.78
N CYS A 59 -57.23 -6.25 -34.97
CA CYS A 59 -56.01 -5.54 -35.33
C CYS A 59 -55.55 -4.65 -34.16
N GLU A 60 -54.33 -4.88 -33.66
CA GLU A 60 -53.62 -3.86 -32.91
C GLU A 60 -53.64 -2.57 -33.74
N SER A 61 -54.04 -1.45 -33.13
CA SER A 61 -54.20 -0.20 -33.87
C SER A 61 -52.89 0.16 -34.56
N THR A 62 -52.96 0.42 -35.87
CA THR A 62 -51.83 0.84 -36.72
C THR A 62 -51.01 1.98 -36.08
N GLU A 63 -51.67 2.80 -35.25
CA GLU A 63 -51.06 3.84 -34.43
C GLU A 63 -50.04 3.32 -33.41
N LYS A 64 -50.31 2.22 -32.68
CA LYS A 64 -49.37 1.65 -31.70
C LYS A 64 -48.12 1.10 -32.37
N VAL A 65 -48.26 0.46 -33.53
CA VAL A 65 -47.13 -0.06 -34.32
C VAL A 65 -46.26 1.09 -34.84
N ASN A 66 -46.88 2.18 -35.30
CA ASN A 66 -46.15 3.37 -35.74
C ASN A 66 -45.44 4.09 -34.59
N MET A 67 -46.05 4.11 -33.40
CA MET A 67 -45.43 4.67 -32.19
C MET A 67 -44.23 3.84 -31.71
N MET A 68 -44.32 2.51 -31.69
CA MET A 68 -43.17 1.66 -31.34
C MET A 68 -42.02 1.79 -32.35
N LYS A 69 -42.33 1.96 -33.65
CA LYS A 69 -41.30 2.22 -34.67
C LYS A 69 -40.58 3.55 -34.45
N SER A 70 -41.30 4.61 -34.05
CA SER A 70 -40.70 5.91 -33.77
C SER A 70 -39.84 5.88 -32.51
N GLU A 71 -40.27 5.18 -31.46
CA GLU A 71 -39.47 4.97 -30.24
C GLU A 71 -38.20 4.16 -30.49
N ASN A 72 -38.28 3.06 -31.26
CA ASN A 72 -37.11 2.27 -31.64
C ASN A 72 -36.11 3.09 -32.46
N ARG A 73 -36.59 3.97 -33.35
CA ARG A 73 -35.73 4.88 -34.10
C ARG A 73 -35.01 5.85 -33.17
N ARG A 74 -35.73 6.46 -32.23
CA ARG A 74 -35.17 7.38 -31.22
C ARG A 74 -34.15 6.70 -30.31
N LEU A 75 -34.42 5.47 -29.87
CA LEU A 75 -33.48 4.68 -29.06
C LEU A 75 -32.23 4.32 -29.85
N SER A 76 -32.38 3.97 -31.13
CA SER A 76 -31.25 3.68 -32.03
C SER A 76 -30.35 4.91 -32.21
N GLU A 77 -30.94 6.08 -32.44
CA GLU A 77 -30.21 7.35 -32.55
C GLU A 77 -29.47 7.70 -31.25
N LYS A 78 -30.12 7.50 -30.09
CA LYS A 78 -29.48 7.73 -28.78
C LYS A 78 -28.33 6.75 -28.51
N ASN A 79 -28.46 5.50 -28.95
CA ASN A 79 -27.37 4.51 -28.87
C ASN A 79 -26.19 4.90 -29.76
N ALA A 80 -26.43 5.43 -30.96
CA ALA A 80 -25.37 5.91 -31.85
C ALA A 80 -24.61 7.10 -31.24
N GLU A 81 -25.33 8.02 -30.58
CA GLU A 81 -24.75 9.16 -29.87
C GLU A 81 -23.92 8.71 -28.65
N LEU A 82 -24.44 7.78 -27.84
CA LEU A 82 -23.69 7.21 -26.72
C LEU A 82 -22.42 6.49 -27.18
N GLN A 83 -22.49 5.74 -28.28
CA GLN A 83 -21.30 5.11 -28.86
C GLN A 83 -20.27 6.14 -29.34
N LYS A 84 -20.72 7.30 -29.85
CA LYS A 84 -19.82 8.39 -30.22
C LYS A 84 -19.15 9.01 -28.98
N GLN A 85 -19.91 9.28 -27.92
CA GLN A 85 -19.37 9.81 -26.66
C GLN A 85 -18.36 8.85 -26.02
N VAL A 86 -18.62 7.54 -26.04
CA VAL A 86 -17.67 6.52 -25.56
C VAL A 86 -16.38 6.55 -26.38
N ARG A 87 -16.45 6.68 -27.71
CA ARG A 87 -15.25 6.80 -28.56
C ARG A 87 -14.44 8.05 -28.25
N GLU A 88 -15.10 9.20 -28.08
CA GLU A 88 -14.42 10.46 -27.73
C GLU A 88 -13.78 10.42 -26.34
N LEU A 89 -14.46 9.83 -25.35
CA LEU A 89 -13.92 9.62 -24.00
C LEU A 89 -12.69 8.70 -24.03
N ASN A 90 -12.74 7.60 -24.78
CA ASN A 90 -11.60 6.70 -24.94
C ASN A 90 -10.41 7.39 -25.61
N GLN A 91 -10.65 8.27 -26.58
CA GLN A 91 -9.59 9.02 -27.24
C GLN A 91 -8.96 10.07 -26.30
N LYS A 92 -9.78 10.76 -25.49
CA LYS A 92 -9.29 11.68 -24.45
C LYS A 92 -8.50 10.94 -23.36
N LEU A 93 -8.93 9.74 -23.01
CA LEU A 93 -8.23 8.87 -22.05
C LEU A 93 -6.84 8.48 -22.57
N GLN A 94 -6.73 8.03 -23.83
CA GLN A 94 -5.44 7.72 -24.46
C GLN A 94 -4.48 8.91 -24.50
N VAL A 95 -4.99 10.12 -24.76
CA VAL A 95 -4.18 11.35 -24.78
C VAL A 95 -3.72 11.73 -23.37
N ALA A 96 -4.56 11.57 -22.36
CA ALA A 96 -4.21 11.82 -20.96
C ALA A 96 -3.16 10.83 -20.43
N GLU A 97 -3.21 9.58 -20.89
CA GLU A 97 -2.25 8.51 -20.54
C GLU A 97 -0.85 8.75 -21.16
N GLN A 98 -0.78 9.32 -22.36
CA GLN A 98 0.51 9.65 -23.00
C GLN A 98 1.27 10.78 -22.27
N GLY A 99 0.57 11.64 -21.52
CA GLY A 99 1.18 12.71 -20.73
C GLY A 99 1.81 12.25 -19.42
N ASN A 100 1.42 11.08 -18.90
CA ASN A 100 1.75 10.60 -17.56
C ASN A 100 2.60 9.30 -17.56
N GLY A 101 3.72 9.30 -18.27
CA GLY A 101 4.83 8.37 -18.02
C GLY A 101 4.59 6.89 -18.40
N ARG A 102 5.66 6.26 -18.90
CA ARG A 102 5.76 4.88 -19.42
C ARG A 102 5.23 3.74 -18.51
N ALA A 103 4.82 4.02 -17.27
CA ALA A 103 4.25 3.04 -16.34
C ALA A 103 2.75 2.80 -16.55
N GLN A 104 1.99 3.81 -16.99
CA GLN A 104 0.54 3.66 -17.27
C GLN A 104 0.26 2.85 -18.54
N GLU A 105 1.14 2.96 -19.55
CA GLU A 105 1.04 2.21 -20.82
C GLU A 105 0.99 0.68 -20.63
N GLN A 106 1.67 0.13 -19.61
CA GLN A 106 1.65 -1.31 -19.35
C GLN A 106 0.42 -1.77 -18.56
N GLN A 107 -0.33 -0.86 -17.94
CA GLN A 107 -1.30 -1.21 -16.91
C GLN A 107 -2.75 -1.15 -17.41
N LEU A 108 -3.09 -0.21 -18.28
CA LEU A 108 -4.44 -0.16 -18.89
C LEU A 108 -4.68 -1.25 -19.94
N VAL A 109 -3.62 -1.80 -20.54
CA VAL A 109 -3.71 -2.85 -21.58
C VAL A 109 -3.99 -4.23 -20.98
N VAL A 110 -3.91 -4.41 -19.65
CA VAL A 110 -4.00 -5.74 -19.02
C VAL A 110 -5.44 -6.16 -18.67
N SER A 111 -6.41 -5.24 -18.66
CA SER A 111 -7.78 -5.61 -18.34
C SER A 111 -8.57 -6.04 -19.58
N SER A 112 -8.49 -7.32 -19.95
CA SER A 112 -9.64 -8.13 -20.42
C SER A 112 -9.26 -9.44 -21.13
N GLN A 113 -8.00 -9.64 -21.54
CA GLN A 113 -7.61 -10.84 -22.29
C GLN A 113 -6.37 -11.52 -21.70
N PRO A 114 -6.36 -12.87 -21.60
CA PRO A 114 -5.16 -13.63 -21.24
C PRO A 114 -4.00 -13.28 -22.17
N GLN A 115 -2.90 -12.76 -21.62
CA GLN A 115 -1.70 -12.46 -22.39
C GLN A 115 -0.86 -13.73 -22.58
N LYS A 116 -0.33 -13.92 -23.79
CA LYS A 116 0.69 -14.96 -24.03
C LYS A 116 1.99 -14.54 -23.35
N ALA A 117 2.66 -15.48 -22.68
CA ALA A 117 3.99 -15.25 -22.16
C ALA A 117 4.95 -14.94 -23.32
N GLY A 118 5.77 -13.89 -23.16
CA GLY A 118 6.85 -13.59 -24.09
C GLY A 118 7.97 -14.65 -24.07
N PRO A 119 8.99 -14.52 -24.93
CA PRO A 119 10.16 -15.39 -24.94
C PRO A 119 10.87 -15.53 -23.58
N PHE A 120 11.71 -16.55 -23.46
CA PHE A 120 12.52 -16.77 -22.26
C PHE A 120 13.32 -15.51 -21.87
N GLY A 121 13.26 -15.13 -20.60
CA GLY A 121 13.96 -13.95 -20.06
C GLY A 121 13.29 -12.60 -20.33
N THR A 122 12.19 -12.53 -21.11
CA THR A 122 11.51 -11.26 -21.42
C THR A 122 10.25 -11.02 -20.59
N VAL A 123 9.71 -12.06 -19.94
CA VAL A 123 8.48 -11.96 -19.15
C VAL A 123 8.72 -11.14 -17.88
N LYS A 124 7.89 -10.12 -17.66
CA LYS A 124 7.88 -9.32 -16.42
C LYS A 124 6.49 -9.42 -15.79
N SER A 125 6.45 -9.69 -14.48
CA SER A 125 5.21 -9.55 -13.72
C SER A 125 4.74 -8.10 -13.72
N LEU A 126 3.44 -7.88 -13.59
CA LEU A 126 2.93 -6.60 -13.11
C LEU A 126 3.55 -6.35 -11.74
N ARG A 127 4.42 -5.34 -11.66
CA ARG A 127 5.08 -4.96 -10.40
C ARG A 127 4.32 -3.88 -9.65
N THR A 128 3.50 -3.12 -10.36
CA THR A 128 2.69 -2.04 -9.80
C THR A 128 1.23 -2.44 -9.82
N ASN A 129 0.56 -2.32 -8.68
CA ASN A 129 -0.90 -2.31 -8.62
C ASN A 129 -1.42 -0.94 -9.06
N PRO A 130 -2.65 -0.85 -9.62
CA PRO A 130 -3.19 0.43 -10.04
C PRO A 130 -3.44 1.30 -8.80
N PRO A 131 -3.27 2.63 -8.92
CA PRO A 131 -3.65 3.52 -7.84
C PRO A 131 -5.15 3.44 -7.59
N VAL A 132 -5.56 3.66 -6.34
CA VAL A 132 -6.97 3.76 -5.96
C VAL A 132 -7.59 5.01 -6.55
N LEU A 133 -8.91 4.98 -6.74
CA LEU A 133 -9.67 6.19 -7.03
C LEU A 133 -9.65 7.10 -5.79
N PRO A 134 -9.25 8.37 -5.92
CA PRO A 134 -9.28 9.32 -4.80
C PRO A 134 -10.68 9.46 -4.20
N ASP A 135 -10.78 9.38 -2.87
CA ASP A 135 -12.00 9.65 -2.12
C ASP A 135 -11.82 10.86 -1.20
N GLU A 136 -12.13 12.06 -1.70
CA GLU A 136 -12.00 13.31 -0.94
C GLU A 136 -12.89 13.38 0.30
N SER A 137 -13.92 12.54 0.41
CA SER A 137 -14.81 12.50 1.58
C SER A 137 -14.12 11.97 2.84
N VAL A 138 -13.02 11.22 2.68
CA VAL A 138 -12.20 10.69 3.78
C VAL A 138 -11.63 11.81 4.65
N ASN A 139 -11.10 12.85 4.02
CA ASN A 139 -10.50 13.98 4.73
C ASN A 139 -10.45 15.24 3.82
N PRO A 140 -11.54 16.01 3.71
CA PRO A 140 -11.62 17.14 2.78
C PRO A 140 -10.57 18.23 3.04
N ARG A 141 -10.20 18.47 4.31
CA ARG A 141 -9.19 19.47 4.67
C ARG A 141 -7.80 19.04 4.19
N LEU A 142 -7.45 17.78 4.41
CA LEU A 142 -6.18 17.23 3.92
C LEU A 142 -6.17 17.17 2.39
N ALA A 143 -7.27 16.78 1.75
CA ALA A 143 -7.40 16.74 0.30
C ALA A 143 -7.09 18.09 -0.35
N LYS A 144 -7.67 19.17 0.20
CA LYS A 144 -7.40 20.54 -0.25
C LYS A 144 -5.94 20.94 -0.07
N LEU A 145 -5.35 20.66 1.09
CA LEU A 145 -3.95 20.99 1.34
C LEU A 145 -3.03 20.23 0.38
N LEU A 146 -3.28 18.94 0.16
CA LEU A 146 -2.48 18.10 -0.73
C LEU A 146 -2.59 18.53 -2.21
N SER A 147 -3.73 19.06 -2.65
CA SER A 147 -3.86 19.57 -4.02
C SER A 147 -3.03 20.83 -4.27
N GLU A 148 -2.68 21.57 -3.22
CA GLU A 148 -1.86 22.78 -3.30
C GLU A 148 -0.35 22.46 -3.24
N ILE A 149 0.07 21.46 -2.44
CA ILE A 149 1.49 21.21 -2.16
C ILE A 149 2.08 20.00 -2.89
N ALA A 150 1.27 19.02 -3.29
CA ALA A 150 1.80 17.79 -3.87
C ALA A 150 2.24 17.99 -5.32
N VAL A 151 3.39 17.43 -5.67
CA VAL A 151 3.87 17.36 -7.06
C VAL A 151 3.67 15.94 -7.54
N ASN A 152 3.05 15.75 -8.71
CA ASN A 152 2.72 14.43 -9.27
C ASN A 152 1.92 13.51 -8.32
N LYS A 153 1.08 14.11 -7.45
CA LYS A 153 0.38 13.40 -6.37
C LYS A 153 1.32 12.71 -5.38
N GLU A 154 2.53 13.22 -5.20
CA GLU A 154 3.51 12.71 -4.25
C GLU A 154 3.86 13.78 -3.21
N VAL A 155 4.10 13.36 -1.98
CA VAL A 155 4.44 14.27 -0.87
C VAL A 155 5.36 13.58 0.14
N ILE A 156 6.34 14.32 0.67
CA ILE A 156 7.12 13.90 1.85
C ILE A 156 6.30 14.19 3.10
N VAL A 157 6.12 13.22 3.98
CA VAL A 157 5.35 13.40 5.21
C VAL A 157 6.19 13.05 6.43
N ALA A 158 6.29 14.00 7.36
CA ALA A 158 6.90 13.79 8.67
C ALA A 158 5.89 14.06 9.79
N LEU A 159 5.89 13.21 10.82
CA LEU A 159 5.08 13.41 12.02
C LEU A 159 5.95 13.99 13.14
N ALA A 160 5.48 15.04 13.80
CA ALA A 160 6.26 15.70 14.83
C ALA A 160 5.43 16.21 16.02
N ASN A 161 6.00 16.09 17.21
CA ASN A 161 5.59 16.80 18.42
C ASN A 161 6.74 17.67 18.94
N SER A 162 6.47 18.45 19.97
CA SER A 162 7.40 19.39 20.61
C SER A 162 8.71 18.74 21.08
N ASN A 163 8.74 17.45 21.41
CA ASN A 163 9.94 16.74 21.85
C ASN A 163 11.01 16.63 20.75
N VAL A 164 10.62 16.68 19.48
CA VAL A 164 11.51 16.54 18.33
C VAL A 164 11.71 17.85 17.57
N LYS A 165 11.26 18.99 18.12
CA LYS A 165 11.31 20.32 17.49
C LYS A 165 12.69 20.66 16.91
N SER A 166 13.77 20.39 17.64
CA SER A 166 15.13 20.71 17.22
C SER A 166 15.60 19.87 16.02
N MET A 167 15.21 18.60 15.95
CA MET A 167 15.50 17.75 14.79
C MET A 167 14.63 18.14 13.59
N LEU A 168 13.35 18.47 13.83
CA LEU A 168 12.44 18.96 12.81
C LEU A 168 12.97 20.22 12.12
N GLU A 169 13.61 21.13 12.87
CA GLU A 169 14.27 22.32 12.33
C GLU A 169 15.35 21.96 11.31
N VAL A 170 16.23 21.01 11.64
CA VAL A 170 17.27 20.54 10.70
C VAL A 170 16.63 19.85 9.49
N TRP A 171 15.58 19.06 9.73
CA TRP A 171 14.83 18.35 8.69
C TRP A 171 14.27 19.30 7.63
N PHE A 172 13.43 20.27 8.00
CA PHE A 172 12.82 21.16 6.99
C PHE A 172 13.84 22.13 6.38
N ASN A 173 14.87 22.56 7.14
CA ASN A 173 15.91 23.41 6.58
C ASN A 173 16.73 22.67 5.53
N SER A 174 16.98 21.37 5.71
CA SER A 174 17.64 20.54 4.70
C SER A 174 16.81 20.41 3.42
N ILE A 175 15.49 20.20 3.56
CA ILE A 175 14.54 20.12 2.44
C ILE A 175 14.47 21.45 1.67
N LYS A 176 14.31 22.57 2.37
CA LYS A 176 14.30 23.91 1.78
C LYS A 176 15.59 24.24 1.05
N LYS A 177 16.73 23.87 1.63
CA LYS A 177 18.05 24.11 1.02
C LYS A 177 18.24 23.33 -0.29
N VAL A 178 17.69 22.12 -0.37
CA VAL A 178 17.67 21.31 -1.59
C VAL A 178 16.63 21.81 -2.60
N GLY A 179 15.62 22.56 -2.15
CA GLY A 179 14.55 23.11 -2.99
C GLY A 179 13.44 22.12 -3.30
N ILE A 180 13.15 21.18 -2.40
CA ILE A 180 12.07 20.21 -2.56
C ILE A 180 10.72 20.90 -2.24
N PRO A 181 9.76 20.95 -3.19
CA PRO A 181 8.53 21.73 -3.00
C PRO A 181 7.43 20.96 -2.25
N ASN A 182 7.36 19.63 -2.41
CA ASN A 182 6.24 18.80 -1.97
C ASN A 182 6.54 18.05 -0.67
N TYR A 183 6.44 18.75 0.45
CA TYR A 183 6.59 18.19 1.80
C TYR A 183 5.54 18.76 2.75
N LEU A 184 5.21 17.99 3.78
CA LEU A 184 4.19 18.30 4.78
C LEU A 184 4.61 17.79 6.15
N VAL A 185 4.48 18.66 7.16
CA VAL A 185 4.57 18.25 8.56
C VAL A 185 3.18 17.95 9.09
N VAL A 186 2.98 16.75 9.63
CA VAL A 186 1.79 16.41 10.41
C VAL A 186 2.08 16.69 11.89
N ALA A 187 1.52 17.78 12.39
CA ALA A 187 1.72 18.24 13.76
C ALA A 187 0.85 17.44 14.74
N LEU A 188 1.47 16.95 15.82
CA LEU A 188 0.82 16.21 16.89
C LEU A 188 0.46 17.09 18.10
N ASP A 189 0.96 18.33 18.15
CA ASP A 189 0.62 19.34 19.15
C ASP A 189 0.61 20.75 18.55
N ASP A 190 0.04 21.73 19.28
CA ASP A 190 -0.06 23.11 18.82
C ASP A 190 1.30 23.82 18.73
N THR A 191 2.26 23.40 19.55
CA THR A 191 3.63 23.94 19.52
C THR A 191 4.28 23.72 18.15
N ILE A 192 4.10 22.54 17.55
CA ILE A 192 4.60 22.26 16.20
C ILE A 192 3.81 22.99 15.13
N VAL A 193 2.50 23.18 15.29
CA VAL A 193 1.70 23.99 14.36
C VAL A 193 2.25 25.41 14.28
N ASP A 194 2.44 26.06 15.43
CA ASP A 194 2.93 27.43 15.48
C ASP A 194 4.37 27.52 14.96
N PHE A 195 5.23 26.58 15.35
CA PHE A 195 6.60 26.53 14.87
C PHE A 195 6.70 26.37 13.35
N CYS A 196 5.87 25.51 12.74
CA CYS A 196 5.84 25.36 11.28
C CYS A 196 5.33 26.63 10.59
N LYS A 197 4.30 27.29 11.13
CA LYS A 197 3.79 28.56 10.57
C LYS A 197 4.81 29.69 10.65
N GLU A 198 5.48 29.85 11.79
CA GLU A 198 6.55 30.85 11.99
C GLU A 198 7.72 30.67 11.01
N ASN A 199 7.90 29.44 10.50
CA ASN A 199 8.97 29.09 9.60
C ASN A 199 8.47 28.83 8.17
N ASP A 200 7.26 29.22 7.76
CA ASP A 200 6.76 28.96 6.39
C ASP A 200 6.88 27.49 5.95
N VAL A 201 6.52 26.55 6.84
CA VAL A 201 6.51 25.11 6.58
C VAL A 201 5.06 24.64 6.46
N PRO A 202 4.67 23.96 5.36
CA PRO A 202 3.33 23.39 5.24
C PRO A 202 3.05 22.43 6.40
N VAL A 203 1.92 22.65 7.07
CA VAL A 203 1.56 21.90 8.28
C VAL A 203 0.10 21.48 8.26
N TYR A 204 -0.15 20.24 8.68
CA TYR A 204 -1.46 19.67 8.90
C TYR A 204 -1.56 19.19 10.35
N LYS A 205 -2.54 19.67 11.09
CA LYS A 205 -2.96 19.06 12.35
C LYS A 205 -4.31 18.39 12.11
N ARG A 206 -4.49 17.17 12.59
CA ARG A 206 -5.78 16.47 12.54
C ARG A 206 -6.82 17.22 13.37
N ASP A 207 -8.10 17.01 13.09
CA ASP A 207 -9.16 17.48 14.00
C ASP A 207 -9.00 16.81 15.38
N PRO A 208 -9.37 17.52 16.47
CA PRO A 208 -9.23 16.99 17.81
C PRO A 208 -9.91 15.61 17.93
N ASP A 209 -9.15 14.66 18.44
CA ASP A 209 -9.59 13.30 18.75
C ASP A 209 -8.88 12.93 20.04
N GLU A 210 -9.64 12.80 21.13
CA GLU A 210 -9.08 12.66 22.48
C GLU A 210 -8.07 11.49 22.60
N ASN A 211 -8.29 10.39 21.86
CA ASN A 211 -7.39 9.25 21.86
C ASN A 211 -6.12 9.52 21.06
N VAL A 212 -6.26 10.14 19.88
CA VAL A 212 -5.13 10.51 19.02
C VAL A 212 -4.29 11.62 19.66
N ASP A 213 -4.93 12.61 20.27
CA ASP A 213 -4.30 13.74 20.92
C ASP A 213 -3.53 13.31 22.18
N PHE A 214 -4.09 12.38 22.97
CA PHE A 214 -3.39 11.79 24.11
C PHE A 214 -2.14 11.02 23.66
N ILE A 215 -2.27 10.19 22.61
CA ILE A 215 -1.15 9.43 22.03
C ILE A 215 -0.08 10.37 21.45
N GLY A 216 -0.48 11.43 20.75
CA GLY A 216 0.45 12.39 20.14
C GLY A 216 1.24 13.21 21.17
N LYS A 217 0.61 13.57 22.28
CA LYS A 217 1.21 14.38 23.36
C LYS A 217 2.03 13.57 24.35
N SER A 218 1.54 12.40 24.76
CA SER A 218 2.05 11.65 25.91
C SER A 218 2.39 10.18 25.59
N GLY A 219 2.11 9.72 24.36
CA GLY A 219 2.38 8.35 23.96
C GLY A 219 3.88 8.08 23.80
N GLY A 220 4.32 6.89 24.24
CA GLY A 220 5.66 6.39 23.89
C GLY A 220 5.78 6.10 22.38
N ASN A 221 7.01 5.89 21.90
CA ASN A 221 7.31 5.67 20.48
C ASN A 221 6.36 4.67 19.80
N HIS A 222 5.98 3.58 20.47
CA HIS A 222 5.07 2.55 19.93
C HIS A 222 3.65 3.09 19.63
N ALA A 223 3.10 3.91 20.52
CA ALA A 223 1.75 4.46 20.34
C ALA A 223 1.73 5.50 19.21
N VAL A 224 2.76 6.36 19.14
CA VAL A 224 2.95 7.33 18.05
C VAL A 224 3.14 6.61 16.71
N SER A 225 3.85 5.48 16.68
CA SER A 225 4.00 4.66 15.48
C SER A 225 2.69 4.03 15.02
N GLY A 226 1.77 3.64 15.91
CA GLY A 226 0.43 3.19 15.50
C GLY A 226 -0.38 4.30 14.82
N LEU A 227 -0.28 5.53 15.33
CA LEU A 227 -0.92 6.71 14.75
C LEU A 227 -0.36 7.05 13.36
N LYS A 228 0.95 6.88 13.16
CA LYS A 228 1.65 7.07 11.88
C LYS A 228 0.97 6.34 10.73
N PHE A 229 0.73 5.03 10.87
CA PHE A 229 0.14 4.24 9.77
C PHE A 229 -1.33 4.59 9.51
N ARG A 230 -2.10 4.95 10.55
CA ARG A 230 -3.48 5.44 10.38
C ARG A 230 -3.54 6.75 9.61
N ILE A 231 -2.62 7.68 9.90
CA ILE A 231 -2.54 8.96 9.18
C ILE A 231 -2.14 8.70 7.72
N LEU A 232 -1.11 7.90 7.47
CA LEU A 232 -0.67 7.57 6.10
C LEU A 232 -1.80 6.96 5.25
N ARG A 233 -2.67 6.16 5.87
CA ARG A 233 -3.81 5.54 5.18
C ARG A 233 -4.71 6.58 4.52
N GLU A 234 -4.98 7.70 5.18
CA GLU A 234 -5.83 8.77 4.64
C GLU A 234 -5.22 9.39 3.38
N PHE A 235 -3.90 9.59 3.34
CA PHE A 235 -3.20 10.09 2.15
C PHE A 235 -3.36 9.12 0.98
N LEU A 236 -3.22 7.81 1.24
CA LEU A 236 -3.36 6.80 0.20
C LEU A 236 -4.79 6.72 -0.34
N GLN A 237 -5.80 6.83 0.52
CA GLN A 237 -7.21 6.88 0.10
C GLN A 237 -7.54 8.13 -0.72
N LEU A 238 -6.85 9.25 -0.46
CA LEU A 238 -6.92 10.46 -1.27
C LEU A 238 -6.14 10.34 -2.60
N GLY A 239 -5.52 9.20 -2.88
CA GLY A 239 -4.79 8.94 -4.12
C GLY A 239 -3.40 9.56 -4.18
N TYR A 240 -2.80 9.92 -3.03
CA TYR A 240 -1.45 10.49 -2.98
C TYR A 240 -0.43 9.43 -2.56
N GLY A 241 0.68 9.35 -3.29
CA GLY A 241 1.86 8.60 -2.87
C GLY A 241 2.60 9.35 -1.77
N VAL A 242 3.09 8.63 -0.77
CA VAL A 242 3.74 9.24 0.39
C VAL A 242 5.15 8.71 0.53
N LEU A 243 6.12 9.64 0.62
CA LEU A 243 7.44 9.34 1.16
C LEU A 243 7.40 9.65 2.66
N LEU A 244 7.20 8.62 3.48
CA LEU A 244 7.29 8.78 4.93
C LEU A 244 8.74 9.12 5.30
N SER A 245 8.89 10.09 6.20
CA SER A 245 10.16 10.50 6.76
C SER A 245 10.06 10.71 8.26
N ASP A 246 10.88 9.99 9.01
CA ASP A 246 11.20 10.39 10.38
C ASP A 246 11.96 11.73 10.37
N VAL A 247 11.90 12.42 11.49
CA VAL A 247 12.44 13.77 11.69
C VAL A 247 13.97 13.80 11.84
N ASP A 248 14.60 12.66 12.06
CA ASP A 248 16.05 12.47 12.21
C ASP A 248 16.76 12.17 10.88
N ILE A 249 16.20 12.70 9.79
CA ILE A 249 16.69 12.55 8.42
C ILE A 249 17.17 13.90 7.89
N VAL A 250 18.33 13.88 7.22
CA VAL A 250 18.90 15.05 6.52
C VAL A 250 18.79 14.83 5.02
N TYR A 251 18.13 15.76 4.32
CA TYR A 251 18.01 15.75 2.87
C TYR A 251 19.18 16.48 2.21
N LEU A 252 19.76 15.85 1.19
CA LEU A 252 20.93 16.34 0.48
C LEU A 252 20.67 16.45 -1.04
N GLN A 253 19.69 15.71 -1.55
CA GLN A 253 19.14 15.79 -2.90
C GLN A 253 17.63 15.52 -2.86
N ASN A 254 16.92 15.85 -3.95
CA ASN A 254 15.49 15.62 -4.06
C ASN A 254 15.21 14.12 -4.21
N PRO A 255 14.55 13.45 -3.24
CA PRO A 255 14.38 12.00 -3.28
C PRO A 255 13.49 11.53 -4.43
N PHE A 256 12.56 12.37 -4.90
CA PHE A 256 11.65 11.99 -5.98
C PHE A 256 12.36 11.73 -7.31
N ASP A 257 13.56 12.28 -7.52
CA ASP A 257 14.36 12.03 -8.71
C ASP A 257 15.08 10.67 -8.67
N HIS A 258 15.05 10.00 -7.51
CA HIS A 258 15.77 8.76 -7.23
C HIS A 258 14.85 7.56 -6.93
N LEU A 259 13.53 7.78 -6.83
CA LEU A 259 12.55 6.71 -6.62
C LEU A 259 12.20 6.00 -7.93
N TYR A 260 12.15 4.66 -7.90
CA TYR A 260 11.77 3.85 -9.06
C TYR A 260 10.26 3.77 -9.26
N ARG A 261 9.48 3.80 -8.18
CA ARG A 261 8.00 3.74 -8.20
C ARG A 261 7.45 2.48 -8.87
N ASP A 262 8.24 1.43 -9.01
CA ASP A 262 7.84 0.19 -9.67
C ASP A 262 7.29 -0.87 -8.71
N SER A 263 7.12 -0.51 -7.44
CA SER A 263 6.62 -1.38 -6.37
C SER A 263 5.61 -0.62 -5.51
N ASP A 264 4.71 -1.34 -4.83
CA ASP A 264 3.74 -0.74 -3.90
C ASP A 264 4.46 -0.02 -2.75
N VAL A 265 5.54 -0.63 -2.26
CA VAL A 265 6.45 -0.07 -1.25
C VAL A 265 7.88 -0.06 -1.76
N GLU A 266 8.55 1.09 -1.69
CA GLU A 266 9.98 1.24 -1.90
C GLU A 266 10.60 1.74 -0.60
N SER A 267 11.45 0.95 0.05
CA SER A 267 11.89 1.22 1.42
C SER A 267 13.40 1.18 1.57
N MET A 268 13.89 2.02 2.47
CA MET A 268 15.26 2.02 2.93
C MET A 268 15.55 0.76 3.75
N SER A 269 16.71 0.14 3.55
CA SER A 269 17.14 -1.02 4.35
C SER A 269 17.88 -0.58 5.62
N ASP A 270 17.68 -1.32 6.70
CA ASP A 270 18.55 -1.26 7.87
C ASP A 270 19.87 -2.03 7.67
N GLY A 271 20.03 -2.74 6.55
CA GLY A 271 21.30 -3.33 6.12
C GLY A 271 22.40 -2.29 5.95
N HIS A 272 23.66 -2.73 5.99
CA HIS A 272 24.83 -1.86 5.99
C HIS A 272 25.88 -2.20 4.92
N ASN A 273 25.55 -3.14 4.04
CA ASN A 273 26.27 -3.52 2.83
C ASN A 273 25.31 -4.23 1.87
N ASN A 274 25.76 -4.54 0.64
CA ASN A 274 24.91 -5.17 -0.37
C ASN A 274 24.28 -6.50 0.10
N MET A 275 25.03 -7.35 0.79
CA MET A 275 24.51 -8.64 1.26
C MET A 275 23.37 -8.47 2.27
N THR A 276 23.60 -7.64 3.30
CA THR A 276 22.61 -7.43 4.35
C THR A 276 21.39 -6.66 3.86
N ALA A 277 21.56 -5.72 2.93
CA ALA A 277 20.46 -4.90 2.42
C ALA A 277 19.62 -5.57 1.33
N TYR A 278 20.24 -6.37 0.45
CA TYR A 278 19.57 -7.00 -0.69
C TYR A 278 19.32 -8.50 -0.51
N GLY A 279 19.74 -9.05 0.62
CA GLY A 279 19.52 -10.43 1.00
C GLY A 279 20.63 -11.38 0.54
N TYR A 280 20.78 -12.48 1.25
CA TYR A 280 21.74 -13.54 0.94
C TYR A 280 21.23 -14.92 1.40
N ASN A 281 21.74 -15.96 0.74
CA ASN A 281 21.52 -17.34 1.15
C ASN A 281 22.28 -17.63 2.46
N ASP A 282 21.54 -18.02 3.49
CA ASP A 282 22.06 -18.38 4.80
C ASP A 282 21.80 -19.88 5.03
N VAL A 283 22.78 -20.61 5.56
CA VAL A 283 22.65 -22.07 5.72
C VAL A 283 22.47 -22.40 7.19
N PHE A 284 21.31 -22.95 7.53
CA PHE A 284 21.08 -23.54 8.84
C PHE A 284 21.70 -24.93 8.88
N ASP A 285 22.50 -25.20 9.92
CA ASP A 285 23.18 -26.48 10.13
C ASP A 285 22.51 -27.27 11.25
N GLU A 286 21.97 -28.43 10.90
CA GLU A 286 21.35 -29.39 11.81
C GLU A 286 22.11 -30.74 11.77
N PRO A 287 23.20 -30.89 12.57
CA PRO A 287 24.12 -32.02 12.45
C PRO A 287 23.46 -33.41 12.58
N SER A 288 22.38 -33.52 13.37
CA SER A 288 21.62 -34.77 13.58
C SER A 288 20.99 -35.33 12.31
N MET A 289 20.84 -34.53 11.25
CA MET A 289 20.22 -34.92 9.98
C MET A 289 21.21 -35.56 8.98
N GLY A 290 22.50 -35.68 9.33
CA GLY A 290 23.50 -36.35 8.49
C GLY A 290 23.66 -35.68 7.12
N TRP A 291 23.31 -36.39 6.05
CA TRP A 291 23.38 -35.85 4.67
C TRP A 291 22.47 -34.63 4.46
N ALA A 292 21.32 -34.56 5.14
CA ALA A 292 20.35 -33.47 5.00
C ALA A 292 20.58 -32.31 5.99
N ARG A 293 21.76 -32.22 6.63
CA ARG A 293 22.06 -31.24 7.69
C ARG A 293 22.04 -29.77 7.25
N TYR A 294 22.19 -29.49 5.96
CA TYR A 294 22.26 -28.12 5.46
C TYR A 294 20.94 -27.70 4.86
N ALA A 295 20.21 -26.86 5.58
CA ALA A 295 18.98 -26.25 5.10
C ALA A 295 19.25 -24.82 4.62
N HIS A 296 18.93 -24.55 3.36
CA HIS A 296 19.02 -23.21 2.79
C HIS A 296 17.89 -22.32 3.32
N THR A 297 18.26 -21.18 3.86
CA THR A 297 17.37 -20.11 4.32
C THR A 297 17.72 -18.81 3.60
N MET A 298 16.79 -17.85 3.59
CA MET A 298 17.04 -16.52 3.04
C MET A 298 17.09 -15.51 4.18
N ARG A 299 18.17 -14.73 4.26
CA ARG A 299 18.29 -13.64 5.22
C ARG A 299 18.40 -12.32 4.51
N ILE A 300 17.57 -11.38 4.94
CA ILE A 300 17.59 -9.97 4.55
C ILE A 300 17.37 -9.14 5.81
N TRP A 301 18.08 -8.02 5.93
CA TRP A 301 17.82 -7.11 7.03
C TRP A 301 16.53 -6.36 6.74
N VAL A 302 15.78 -6.13 7.81
CA VAL A 302 14.47 -5.50 7.75
C VAL A 302 14.52 -4.13 7.08
N TYR A 303 13.41 -3.77 6.49
CA TYR A 303 13.13 -2.42 6.03
C TYR A 303 12.93 -1.48 7.20
N ASN A 304 13.43 -0.27 7.03
CA ASN A 304 13.29 0.79 8.00
C ASN A 304 11.84 1.34 7.97
N SER A 305 11.17 1.41 9.12
CA SER A 305 9.80 1.95 9.21
C SER A 305 9.74 3.48 9.35
N GLY A 306 10.89 4.15 9.31
CA GLY A 306 11.04 5.61 9.37
C GLY A 306 11.37 6.27 8.03
N PHE A 307 11.69 5.51 6.98
CA PHE A 307 11.85 6.05 5.64
C PHE A 307 11.46 5.06 4.54
N PHE A 308 10.28 5.28 3.95
CA PHE A 308 9.80 4.50 2.81
C PHE A 308 8.82 5.29 1.96
N TYR A 309 8.84 5.05 0.65
CA TYR A 309 7.83 5.49 -0.29
C TYR A 309 6.75 4.42 -0.42
N ILE A 310 5.49 4.84 -0.36
CA ILE A 310 4.33 3.97 -0.49
C ILE A 310 3.33 4.55 -1.49
N ARG A 311 2.95 3.74 -2.48
CA ARG A 311 1.98 4.11 -3.52
C ARG A 311 0.54 3.99 -3.02
N PRO A 312 -0.41 4.77 -3.54
CA PRO A 312 -1.81 4.71 -3.13
C PRO A 312 -2.52 3.52 -3.80
N THR A 313 -2.16 2.28 -3.47
CA THR A 313 -2.74 1.04 -4.04
C THR A 313 -3.52 0.27 -2.99
N ILE A 314 -4.37 -0.68 -3.41
CA ILE A 314 -5.11 -1.53 -2.47
C ILE A 314 -4.16 -2.32 -1.54
N PRO A 315 -3.10 -3.00 -2.04
CA PRO A 315 -2.16 -3.69 -1.16
C PRO A 315 -1.40 -2.74 -0.20
N SER A 316 -1.07 -1.52 -0.62
CA SER A 316 -0.46 -0.53 0.27
C SER A 316 -1.40 -0.11 1.40
N ILE A 317 -2.68 0.13 1.10
CA ILE A 317 -3.68 0.47 2.13
C ILE A 317 -3.89 -0.71 3.08
N GLU A 318 -3.97 -1.93 2.53
CA GLU A 318 -4.09 -3.15 3.34
C GLU A 318 -2.88 -3.34 4.28
N LEU A 319 -1.66 -3.06 3.82
CA LEU A 319 -0.47 -3.07 4.68
C LEU A 319 -0.64 -2.14 5.88
N LEU A 320 -1.03 -0.89 5.62
CA LEU A 320 -1.22 0.11 6.69
C LEU A 320 -2.32 -0.32 7.67
N ASP A 321 -3.41 -0.90 7.17
CA ASP A 321 -4.50 -1.43 7.99
C ASP A 321 -4.04 -2.58 8.89
N ARG A 322 -3.32 -3.56 8.34
CA ARG A 322 -2.78 -4.71 9.08
C ARG A 322 -1.79 -4.26 10.16
N VAL A 323 -0.88 -3.35 9.83
CA VAL A 323 0.13 -2.85 10.78
C VAL A 323 -0.54 -2.05 11.89
N ALA A 324 -1.46 -1.13 11.56
CA ALA A 324 -2.18 -0.34 12.55
C ALA A 324 -3.04 -1.21 13.49
N ASP A 325 -3.75 -2.20 12.94
CA ASP A 325 -4.57 -3.14 13.71
C ASP A 325 -3.70 -3.98 14.67
N ARG A 326 -2.59 -4.54 14.19
CA ARG A 326 -1.66 -5.31 15.02
C ARG A 326 -1.03 -4.50 16.12
N LEU A 327 -0.56 -3.27 15.83
CA LEU A 327 0.00 -2.40 16.87
C LEU A 327 -1.03 -1.98 17.91
N THR A 328 -2.30 -1.85 17.51
CA THR A 328 -3.40 -1.57 18.44
C THR A 328 -3.67 -2.76 19.36
N LYS A 329 -3.67 -3.99 18.82
CA LYS A 329 -3.93 -5.23 19.59
C LYS A 329 -2.73 -5.71 20.40
N GLN A 330 -1.52 -5.35 19.98
CA GLN A 330 -0.25 -5.79 20.56
C GLN A 330 0.59 -4.55 20.91
N PRO A 331 0.26 -3.83 22.00
CA PRO A 331 0.86 -2.51 22.29
C PRO A 331 2.36 -2.54 22.59
N ASN A 332 2.91 -3.72 22.92
CA ASN A 332 4.35 -3.91 23.15
C ASN A 332 5.12 -4.29 21.88
N SER A 333 4.45 -4.43 20.74
CA SER A 333 5.10 -4.77 19.47
C SER A 333 5.85 -3.56 18.92
N TRP A 334 7.01 -3.82 18.34
CA TRP A 334 7.79 -2.80 17.65
C TRP A 334 7.25 -2.59 16.24
N ASP A 335 7.00 -1.33 15.86
CA ASP A 335 6.40 -0.99 14.58
C ASP A 335 7.21 -1.47 13.39
N GLN A 336 8.53 -1.37 13.45
CA GLN A 336 9.39 -1.88 12.40
C GLN A 336 9.28 -3.40 12.25
N ALA A 337 9.18 -4.14 13.37
CA ALA A 337 8.99 -5.58 13.34
C ALA A 337 7.65 -5.93 12.68
N VAL A 338 6.55 -5.33 13.14
CA VAL A 338 5.20 -5.57 12.58
C VAL A 338 5.12 -5.22 11.11
N PHE A 339 5.68 -4.08 10.70
CA PHE A 339 5.71 -3.64 9.30
C PHE A 339 6.42 -4.66 8.39
N ASN A 340 7.56 -5.19 8.84
CA ASN A 340 8.32 -6.17 8.07
C ASN A 340 7.67 -7.55 8.07
N GLU A 341 7.10 -7.97 9.20
CA GLU A 341 6.37 -9.23 9.31
C GLU A 341 5.17 -9.26 8.37
N GLU A 342 4.34 -8.21 8.34
CA GLU A 342 3.20 -8.14 7.41
C GLU A 342 3.63 -8.14 5.94
N LEU A 343 4.77 -7.52 5.62
CA LEU A 343 5.34 -7.59 4.27
C LEU A 343 5.90 -8.98 3.94
N ALA A 344 6.50 -9.68 4.91
CA ALA A 344 7.30 -10.87 4.66
C ALA A 344 6.54 -12.20 4.81
N PHE A 345 5.52 -12.25 5.67
CA PHE A 345 4.84 -13.52 5.96
C PHE A 345 4.11 -14.09 4.74
N PRO A 346 4.37 -15.35 4.37
CA PRO A 346 3.68 -15.99 3.26
C PRO A 346 2.26 -16.40 3.68
N SER A 347 1.38 -16.60 2.70
CA SER A 347 0.10 -17.27 2.93
C SER A 347 0.33 -18.67 3.51
N HIS A 348 -0.42 -19.03 4.55
CA HIS A 348 -0.37 -20.32 5.23
C HIS A 348 -1.75 -20.68 5.79
N PRO A 349 -2.00 -21.91 6.29
CA PRO A 349 -3.31 -22.27 6.83
C PRO A 349 -3.78 -21.24 7.88
N GLY A 350 -4.95 -20.63 7.62
CA GLY A 350 -5.54 -19.61 8.49
C GLY A 350 -5.02 -18.17 8.31
N TYR A 351 -4.09 -17.91 7.38
CA TYR A 351 -3.57 -16.56 7.10
C TYR A 351 -3.33 -16.34 5.61
N ILE A 352 -3.86 -15.23 5.09
CA ILE A 352 -3.59 -14.77 3.73
C ILE A 352 -2.49 -13.71 3.83
N GLY A 353 -1.32 -14.02 3.26
CA GLY A 353 -0.20 -13.09 3.18
C GLY A 353 -0.56 -11.85 2.37
N LEU A 354 0.13 -10.75 2.65
CA LEU A 354 -0.03 -9.52 1.91
C LEU A 354 0.57 -9.64 0.50
N TYR A 355 -0.17 -9.21 -0.52
CA TYR A 355 0.29 -9.22 -1.91
C TYR A 355 0.78 -7.84 -2.37
N ALA A 356 1.60 -7.19 -1.54
CA ALA A 356 2.24 -5.92 -1.88
C ALA A 356 3.63 -6.17 -2.46
N SER A 357 3.92 -5.59 -3.62
CA SER A 357 5.27 -5.62 -4.18
C SER A 357 6.19 -4.67 -3.42
N ARG A 358 7.48 -5.04 -3.35
CA ARG A 358 8.46 -4.28 -2.57
C ARG A 358 9.79 -4.09 -3.30
N ARG A 359 10.41 -2.94 -3.07
CA ARG A 359 11.76 -2.58 -3.53
C ARG A 359 12.62 -2.10 -2.36
N THR A 360 13.87 -2.55 -2.34
CA THR A 360 14.90 -1.95 -1.49
C THR A 360 15.55 -0.77 -2.20
N MET A 361 15.63 0.39 -1.54
CA MET A 361 16.35 1.57 -2.02
C MET A 361 17.87 1.33 -2.07
N ASP A 362 18.59 2.07 -2.91
CA ASP A 362 20.06 1.99 -2.98
C ASP A 362 20.68 2.46 -1.66
N ILE A 363 21.51 1.60 -1.04
CA ILE A 363 22.06 1.85 0.30
C ILE A 363 23.04 3.02 0.40
N TYR A 364 23.63 3.46 -0.71
CA TYR A 364 24.56 4.59 -0.74
C TYR A 364 23.85 5.90 -1.10
N GLN A 365 22.71 5.83 -1.79
CA GLN A 365 21.83 6.99 -2.00
C GLN A 365 20.96 7.26 -0.78
N PHE A 366 20.41 6.21 -0.16
CA PHE A 366 19.51 6.30 0.99
C PHE A 366 20.20 5.68 2.22
N MET A 367 21.19 6.40 2.76
CA MET A 367 22.10 5.89 3.77
C MET A 367 21.51 5.92 5.17
N ASN A 368 21.61 4.81 5.92
CA ASN A 368 21.49 4.87 7.37
C ASN A 368 22.80 5.33 7.99
N SER A 369 22.72 5.84 9.21
CA SER A 369 23.89 6.30 9.95
C SER A 369 24.91 5.19 10.20
N LYS A 370 24.51 3.92 10.24
CA LYS A 370 25.48 2.81 10.34
C LYS A 370 26.32 2.69 9.06
N VAL A 371 25.72 2.80 7.88
CA VAL A 371 26.45 2.87 6.59
C VAL A 371 27.41 4.06 6.58
N LEU A 372 26.94 5.24 6.99
CA LEU A 372 27.77 6.45 6.99
C LEU A 372 28.97 6.35 7.94
N PHE A 373 28.71 6.11 9.23
CA PHE A 373 29.73 6.21 10.27
C PHE A 373 30.66 4.99 10.31
N LYS A 374 30.16 3.79 10.01
CA LYS A 374 31.00 2.58 10.04
C LYS A 374 31.80 2.38 8.74
N THR A 375 31.23 2.76 7.60
CA THR A 375 31.77 2.40 6.27
C THR A 375 32.15 3.63 5.46
N VAL A 376 31.17 4.45 5.05
CA VAL A 376 31.37 5.45 3.99
C VAL A 376 32.36 6.53 4.37
N ARG A 377 32.32 7.07 5.60
CA ARG A 377 33.25 8.13 6.02
C ARG A 377 34.73 7.68 6.03
N LYS A 378 34.97 6.37 6.16
CA LYS A 378 36.32 5.79 6.30
C LYS A 378 36.94 5.38 4.97
N ASP A 379 36.13 5.23 3.93
CA ASP A 379 36.60 4.83 2.61
C ASP A 379 36.86 6.07 1.74
N ALA A 380 38.06 6.15 1.17
CA ALA A 380 38.51 7.32 0.42
C ALA A 380 37.70 7.60 -0.87
N ASN A 381 37.04 6.59 -1.43
CA ASN A 381 36.20 6.73 -2.61
C ASN A 381 34.74 6.95 -2.23
N LEU A 382 34.22 6.17 -1.28
CA LEU A 382 32.81 6.29 -0.87
C LEU A 382 32.53 7.65 -0.19
N LYS A 383 33.49 8.20 0.57
CA LYS A 383 33.29 9.50 1.25
C LYS A 383 33.06 10.69 0.30
N LYS A 384 33.34 10.52 -1.00
CA LYS A 384 33.09 11.50 -2.07
C LYS A 384 31.65 11.45 -2.59
N LEU A 385 30.91 10.38 -2.28
CA LEU A 385 29.52 10.23 -2.70
C LEU A 385 28.66 11.26 -1.98
N LYS A 386 27.77 11.91 -2.72
CA LYS A 386 26.69 12.70 -2.13
C LYS A 386 25.43 11.83 -2.10
N PRO A 387 24.95 11.39 -0.92
CA PRO A 387 23.70 10.65 -0.83
C PRO A 387 22.51 11.55 -1.14
N VAL A 388 21.34 10.94 -1.31
CA VAL A 388 20.04 11.62 -1.38
C VAL A 388 19.62 12.04 0.02
N ILE A 389 19.69 11.11 0.98
CA ILE A 389 19.41 11.35 2.39
C ILE A 389 20.42 10.64 3.28
N VAL A 390 20.52 11.11 4.53
CA VAL A 390 21.13 10.34 5.63
C VAL A 390 20.12 10.24 6.77
N HIS A 391 19.76 9.02 7.15
CA HIS A 391 18.87 8.74 8.29
C HIS A 391 19.70 8.39 9.54
N VAL A 392 19.56 9.16 10.61
CA VAL A 392 20.32 8.97 11.86
C VAL A 392 19.63 7.99 12.83
N ASN A 393 19.23 6.82 12.32
CA ASN A 393 18.44 5.83 13.05
C ASN A 393 19.22 4.89 14.00
N TYR A 394 20.53 4.72 13.82
CA TYR A 394 21.33 3.75 14.58
C TYR A 394 22.07 4.33 15.80
N HIS A 395 21.94 5.63 16.05
CA HIS A 395 22.68 6.34 17.09
C HIS A 395 21.74 7.16 17.98
N PRO A 396 21.93 7.20 19.32
CA PRO A 396 21.07 7.93 20.24
C PRO A 396 21.31 9.45 20.19
N ASP A 397 22.53 9.88 19.88
CA ASP A 397 22.95 11.27 19.71
C ASP A 397 22.56 11.80 18.32
N LYS A 398 21.27 11.66 17.97
CA LYS A 398 20.72 11.96 16.64
C LYS A 398 20.97 13.40 16.21
N PHE A 399 20.56 14.35 17.05
CA PHE A 399 20.64 15.78 16.75
C PHE A 399 22.06 16.30 16.43
N PRO A 400 23.09 16.07 17.27
CA PRO A 400 24.45 16.52 16.93
C PRO A 400 25.00 15.83 15.66
N ARG A 401 24.67 14.56 15.42
CA ARG A 401 25.07 13.87 14.19
C ARG A 401 24.37 14.43 12.95
N MET A 402 23.09 14.80 13.03
CA MET A 402 22.40 15.48 11.93
C MET A 402 23.11 16.79 11.56
N LYS A 403 23.49 17.61 12.55
CA LYS A 403 24.28 18.83 12.30
C LYS A 403 25.60 18.51 11.63
N ALA A 404 26.31 17.49 12.12
CA ALA A 404 27.58 17.07 11.54
C ALA A 404 27.45 16.60 10.08
N VAL A 405 26.36 15.90 9.75
CA VAL A 405 26.02 15.52 8.37
C VAL A 405 25.82 16.76 7.50
N VAL A 406 25.12 17.78 8.00
CA VAL A 406 24.97 19.08 7.30
C VAL A 406 26.34 19.73 7.12
N GLU A 407 27.15 19.87 8.17
CA GLU A 407 28.49 20.46 8.06
C GLU A 407 29.37 19.74 7.03
N TYR A 408 29.33 18.41 7.01
CA TYR A 408 30.13 17.59 6.10
C TYR A 408 29.67 17.74 4.64
N TYR A 409 28.40 17.45 4.34
CA TYR A 409 27.92 17.37 2.96
C TYR A 409 27.51 18.72 2.36
N VAL A 410 27.17 19.69 3.20
CA VAL A 410 26.61 20.97 2.77
C VAL A 410 27.63 22.09 2.91
N ASN A 411 28.34 22.15 4.03
CA ASN A 411 29.31 23.22 4.30
C ASN A 411 30.75 22.82 3.95
N GLY A 412 30.98 21.56 3.56
CA GLY A 412 32.28 21.05 3.10
C GLY A 412 33.29 20.79 4.20
N LYS A 413 32.88 20.81 5.48
CA LYS A 413 33.75 20.57 6.63
C LYS A 413 34.11 19.07 6.74
N GLN A 414 35.26 18.71 6.16
CA GLN A 414 35.68 17.31 5.98
C GLN A 414 35.87 16.52 7.28
N ASP A 415 36.20 17.19 8.38
CA ASP A 415 36.42 16.60 9.71
C ASP A 415 35.15 16.59 10.58
N ALA A 416 34.01 17.10 10.08
CA ALA A 416 32.79 17.26 10.86
C ALA A 416 32.26 15.94 11.45
N LEU A 417 32.51 14.81 10.79
CA LEU A 417 32.06 13.49 11.24
C LEU A 417 33.06 12.82 12.18
N ASP A 418 34.31 13.29 12.29
CA ASP A 418 35.41 12.52 12.92
C ASP A 418 35.28 12.40 14.44
N ALA A 419 34.68 13.40 15.08
CA ALA A 419 34.48 13.41 16.53
C ALA A 419 33.50 12.33 17.02
N PHE A 420 32.70 11.74 16.12
CA PHE A 420 31.67 10.79 16.50
C PHE A 420 32.20 9.34 16.49
N PRO A 421 31.93 8.54 17.52
CA PRO A 421 32.24 7.11 17.50
C PRO A 421 31.39 6.37 16.44
N ASP A 422 31.85 5.20 16.01
CA ASP A 422 31.17 4.31 15.05
C ASP A 422 29.80 3.82 15.54
N GLY A 423 29.61 3.77 16.86
CA GLY A 423 28.39 3.34 17.51
C GLY A 423 28.24 4.05 18.85
N SER A 424 27.21 3.66 19.59
CA SER A 424 26.88 4.19 20.90
C SER A 424 27.61 3.36 21.96
N VAL A 425 28.68 3.89 22.55
CA VAL A 425 29.29 3.32 23.76
C VAL A 425 28.89 4.18 24.94
#